data_AF-A0A0B1SJR2-F1
#
_entry.id   AF-A0A0B1SJR2-F1
#
_cell.length_a   1.000
_cell.length_b   1.000
_cell.length_c   1.000
_cell.angle_alpha   90.00
_cell.angle_beta   90.00
_cell.angle_gamma   90.00
#
_symmetry.space_group_name_H-M   'P 1'
#
loop_
_entity.id
_entity.type
_entity.pdbx_description
1 polymer ?
#
loop_
_entity_poly.entity_id
_entity_poly.type
_entity_poly.pdbx_seq_one_letter_code
_entity_poly.pdbx_strand_id
1 'polypeptide(L)'
;EEKKRKENSSYLPPQLAYTNLNNPFNDVNLTETFVWGKKLEQEGKAGYSRKKIEKEMRERVEKNLREMEELKRTRDARLAAREDMEMMQRDADRKAHAEWTSKEAEFQLQQAKVRSRIRIEQNRAKPIDLLSRYIQFEEETSDGNEKESDEFELEDPLKYLKGLSQDDYEDLVEDIKVYRSLDRDRHSEFWKDVRCVVDDELRKLRDDRGRLGTSIHGSVQQDVDKIFKKTRRKTLTKTIALYETLWVYA
;
A
#
# COMPACT_ATOMS: atom_id res chain seq x y z
N GLU A 1 28.32 56.87 34.08
CA GLU A 1 28.98 55.54 34.20
C GLU A 1 28.26 54.55 35.11
N GLU A 2 27.64 55.00 36.21
CA GLU A 2 27.00 54.11 37.19
C GLU A 2 25.77 53.34 36.66
N LYS A 3 24.96 53.95 35.77
CA LYS A 3 23.85 53.26 35.07
C LYS A 3 24.32 52.11 34.17
N LYS A 4 25.38 52.31 33.37
CA LYS A 4 26.00 51.26 32.53
C LYS A 4 26.57 50.12 33.37
N ARG A 5 27.06 50.40 34.58
CA ARG A 5 27.63 49.40 35.49
C ARG A 5 26.55 48.55 36.18
N LYS A 6 25.36 49.12 36.43
CA LYS A 6 24.19 48.41 36.95
C LYS A 6 23.47 47.58 35.88
N GLU A 7 23.41 48.06 34.63
CA GLU A 7 22.91 47.26 33.49
C GLU A 7 23.78 46.02 33.22
N ASN A 8 25.09 46.10 33.44
CA ASN A 8 26.04 44.99 33.20
C ASN A 8 26.12 43.96 34.35
N SER A 9 25.28 44.07 35.39
CA SER A 9 25.33 43.21 36.57
C SER A 9 23.99 42.51 36.81
N SER A 10 23.36 42.00 35.75
CA SER A 10 22.21 41.12 35.87
C SER A 10 22.64 39.71 36.27
N TYR A 11 22.18 39.25 37.43
CA TYR A 11 22.33 37.86 37.90
C TYR A 11 21.25 36.93 37.33
N LEU A 12 20.30 37.48 36.57
CA LEU A 12 19.20 36.72 36.00
C LEU A 12 19.70 35.96 34.77
N PRO A 13 19.36 34.67 34.61
CA PRO A 13 19.61 33.91 33.41
C PRO A 13 19.19 34.70 32.16
N PRO A 14 19.97 34.66 31.06
CA PRO A 14 19.62 35.39 29.82
C PRO A 14 18.26 34.99 29.24
N GLN A 15 17.74 33.81 29.61
CA GLN A 15 16.42 33.34 29.19
C GLN A 15 15.25 34.03 29.92
N LEU A 16 15.50 34.75 31.03
CA LEU A 16 14.49 35.55 31.72
C LEU A 16 14.38 36.91 31.05
N ALA A 17 13.21 37.19 30.48
CA ALA A 17 12.90 38.45 29.78
C ALA A 17 12.68 39.66 30.71
N TYR A 18 12.94 39.49 32.01
CA TYR A 18 12.72 40.54 33.01
C TYR A 18 13.99 41.34 33.25
N THR A 19 13.83 42.66 33.26
CA THR A 19 14.87 43.62 33.59
C THR A 19 14.36 44.54 34.70
N ASN A 20 15.25 45.30 35.36
CA ASN A 20 14.83 46.29 36.37
C ASN A 20 13.80 47.31 35.85
N LEU A 21 13.72 47.49 34.54
CA LEU A 21 12.81 48.44 33.89
C LEU A 21 11.53 47.77 33.34
N ASN A 22 11.51 46.45 33.19
CA ASN A 22 10.40 45.67 32.63
C ASN A 22 9.90 44.61 33.63
N ASN A 23 9.86 44.97 34.91
CA ASN A 23 9.44 44.08 35.97
C ASN A 23 7.94 44.24 36.27
N PRO A 24 7.08 43.23 36.01
CA PRO A 24 5.64 43.32 36.26
C PRO A 24 5.27 43.44 37.74
N PHE A 25 6.20 43.18 38.67
CA PHE A 25 6.01 43.30 40.11
C PHE A 25 6.45 44.66 40.68
N ASN A 26 6.79 45.62 39.82
CA ASN A 26 7.17 46.99 40.20
C ASN A 26 8.35 47.06 41.20
N ASP A 27 9.22 46.04 41.20
CA ASP A 27 10.45 46.01 41.99
C ASP A 27 11.62 46.60 41.16
N VAL A 28 12.22 47.64 41.74
CA VAL A 28 13.22 48.54 41.13
C VAL A 28 14.62 47.90 41.12
N ASN A 29 14.86 46.89 41.95
CA ASN A 29 16.16 46.28 42.20
C ASN A 29 16.18 44.78 41.85
N LEU A 30 15.37 44.36 40.89
CA LEU A 30 15.21 42.95 40.48
C LEU A 30 16.54 42.23 40.18
N THR A 31 17.52 42.93 39.62
CA THR A 31 18.84 42.34 39.30
C THR A 31 19.82 42.38 40.46
N GLU A 32 19.51 43.04 41.58
CA GLU A 32 20.39 43.09 42.74
C GLU A 32 20.38 41.75 43.48
N THR A 33 21.56 41.28 43.90
CA THR A 33 21.67 40.03 44.66
C THR A 33 21.11 40.20 46.06
N PHE A 34 20.06 39.46 46.37
CA PHE A 34 19.55 39.32 47.72
C PHE A 34 20.58 38.61 48.61
N VAL A 35 20.87 39.20 49.77
CA VAL A 35 21.81 38.67 50.75
C VAL A 35 21.07 38.34 52.04
N TRP A 36 21.08 37.06 52.42
CA TRP A 36 20.49 36.62 53.68
C TRP A 36 21.51 36.71 54.82
N GLY A 37 21.53 37.84 55.52
CA GLY A 37 22.52 38.12 56.58
C GLY A 37 22.60 37.04 57.67
N LYS A 38 21.45 36.64 58.24
CA LYS A 38 21.38 35.56 59.24
C LYS A 38 21.95 34.22 58.75
N LYS A 39 21.76 33.90 57.45
CA LYS A 39 22.32 32.68 56.85
C LYS A 39 23.83 32.76 56.69
N LEU A 40 24.36 33.93 56.30
CA LEU A 40 25.81 34.14 56.23
C LEU A 40 26.48 34.05 57.60
N GLU A 41 25.83 34.56 58.65
CA GLU A 41 26.29 34.40 60.03
C GLU A 41 26.31 32.93 60.46
N GLN A 42 25.24 32.19 60.17
CA GLN A 42 25.15 30.76 60.45
C GLN A 42 26.18 29.91 59.67
N GLU A 43 26.51 30.30 58.44
CA GLU A 43 27.55 29.66 57.62
C GLU A 43 28.99 30.13 57.96
N GLY A 44 29.17 31.01 58.95
CA GLY A 44 30.49 31.54 59.33
C GLY A 44 31.11 32.49 58.30
N LYS A 45 30.31 33.01 57.37
CA LYS A 45 30.71 33.90 56.27
C LYS A 45 30.36 35.38 56.52
N ALA A 46 30.01 35.75 57.75
CA ALA A 46 29.65 37.13 58.12
C ALA A 46 30.72 38.18 57.75
N GLY A 47 32.00 37.81 57.73
CA GLY A 47 33.12 38.69 57.37
C GLY A 47 33.44 38.77 55.87
N TYR A 48 32.69 38.11 54.99
CA TYR A 48 32.98 38.10 53.56
C TYR A 48 32.61 39.45 52.92
N SER A 49 33.49 39.97 52.05
CA SER A 49 33.17 41.14 51.24
C SER A 49 31.98 40.86 50.33
N ARG A 50 31.09 41.85 50.16
CA ARG A 50 29.93 41.81 49.24
C ARG A 50 30.32 41.30 47.84
N LYS A 51 31.48 41.72 47.32
CA LYS A 51 32.02 41.24 46.02
C LYS A 51 32.33 39.73 46.00
N LYS A 52 32.75 39.15 47.12
CA LYS A 52 33.07 37.72 47.24
C LYS A 52 31.80 36.88 47.29
N ILE A 53 30.77 37.34 48.00
CA ILE A 53 29.44 36.72 48.06
C ILE A 53 28.79 36.74 46.67
N GLU A 54 28.84 37.89 45.99
CA GLU A 54 28.37 38.08 44.62
C GLU A 54 29.07 37.13 43.63
N LYS A 55 30.37 36.86 43.80
CA LYS A 55 31.12 35.92 42.96
C LYS A 55 30.70 34.46 43.20
N GLU A 56 30.62 34.02 44.45
CA GLU A 56 30.16 32.66 44.79
C GLU A 56 28.73 32.39 44.31
N MET A 57 27.84 33.38 44.43
CA MET A 57 26.46 33.28 43.93
C MET A 57 26.42 33.13 42.40
N ARG A 58 27.28 33.88 41.68
CA ARG A 58 27.39 33.77 40.22
C ARG A 58 27.86 32.39 39.80
N GLU A 59 28.91 31.88 40.42
CA GLU A 59 29.44 30.53 40.14
C GLU A 59 28.39 29.45 40.41
N ARG A 60 27.59 29.60 41.48
CA ARG A 60 26.47 28.69 41.78
C ARG A 60 25.36 28.76 40.71
N VAL A 61 24.94 29.95 40.30
CA VAL A 61 23.91 30.12 39.26
C VAL A 61 24.38 29.57 37.92
N GLU A 62 25.63 29.84 37.54
CA GLU A 62 26.23 29.32 36.31
C GLU A 62 26.32 27.79 36.33
N LYS A 63 26.74 27.21 37.46
CA LYS A 63 26.77 25.75 37.65
C LYS A 63 25.37 25.15 37.54
N ASN A 64 24.38 25.73 38.21
CA ASN A 64 22.98 25.29 38.14
C ASN A 64 22.43 25.40 36.71
N LEU A 65 22.78 26.46 35.96
CA LEU A 65 22.34 26.64 34.58
C LEU A 65 22.94 25.57 33.66
N ARG A 66 24.23 25.25 33.84
CA ARG A 66 24.92 24.19 33.10
C ARG A 66 24.32 22.82 33.40
N GLU A 67 24.08 22.51 34.68
CA GLU A 67 23.39 21.29 35.10
C GLU A 67 21.99 21.19 34.49
N MET A 68 21.22 22.30 34.49
CA MET A 68 19.90 22.35 33.85
C MET A 68 19.95 22.14 32.34
N GLU A 69 20.96 22.68 31.66
CA GLU A 69 21.14 22.50 30.21
C GLU A 69 21.53 21.06 29.87
N GLU A 70 22.40 20.43 30.66
CA GLU A 70 22.76 19.02 30.53
C GLU A 70 21.54 18.11 30.76
N LEU A 71 20.73 18.40 31.78
CA LEU A 71 19.47 17.69 32.04
C LEU A 71 18.48 17.83 30.88
N LYS A 72 18.37 19.03 30.30
CA LYS A 72 17.53 19.27 29.12
C LYS A 72 18.02 18.45 27.93
N ARG A 73 19.32 18.51 27.61
CA ARG A 73 19.91 17.72 26.51
C ARG A 73 19.70 16.22 26.71
N THR A 74 19.87 15.73 27.93
CA THR A 74 19.64 14.31 28.27
C THR A 74 18.17 13.92 28.07
N ARG A 75 17.24 14.79 28.47
CA ARG A 75 15.80 14.58 28.27
C ARG A 75 15.45 14.56 26.78
N ASP A 76 15.95 15.53 26.03
CA ASP A 76 15.68 15.68 24.60
C ASP A 76 16.26 14.48 23.82
N ALA A 77 17.49 14.06 24.14
CA ALA A 77 18.10 12.85 23.58
C ALA A 77 17.29 11.58 23.89
N ARG A 78 16.75 11.44 25.11
CA ARG A 78 15.89 10.31 25.49
C ARG A 78 14.56 10.33 24.73
N LEU A 79 13.98 11.50 24.51
CA LEU A 79 12.73 11.65 23.75
C LEU A 79 12.97 11.34 22.27
N ALA A 80 14.03 11.87 21.67
CA ALA A 80 14.42 11.56 20.29
C ALA A 80 14.68 10.06 20.10
N ALA A 81 15.44 9.42 20.99
CA ALA A 81 15.68 7.98 20.93
C ALA A 81 14.39 7.15 21.05
N ARG A 82 13.41 7.61 21.85
CA ARG A 82 12.11 6.95 21.96
C ARG A 82 11.28 7.11 20.68
N GLU A 83 11.28 8.30 20.10
CA GLU A 83 10.59 8.60 18.84
C GLU A 83 11.18 7.81 17.67
N ASP A 84 12.51 7.73 17.58
CA ASP A 84 13.22 6.93 16.58
C ASP A 84 12.86 5.45 16.70
N MET A 85 12.85 4.90 17.92
CA MET A 85 12.44 3.51 18.17
C MET A 85 10.97 3.27 17.79
N GLU A 86 10.08 4.21 18.08
CA GLU A 86 8.66 4.12 17.71
C GLU A 86 8.48 4.22 16.19
N MET A 87 9.25 5.06 15.50
CA MET A 87 9.26 5.15 14.05
C MET A 87 9.73 3.84 13.42
N MET A 88 10.85 3.29 13.91
CA MET A 88 11.35 1.99 13.46
C MET A 88 10.32 0.87 13.68
N GLN A 89 9.61 0.88 14.81
CA GLN A 89 8.57 -0.11 15.10
C GLN A 89 7.39 0.02 14.12
N ARG A 90 6.90 1.25 13.89
CA ARG A 90 5.82 1.49 12.92
C ARG A 90 6.21 1.07 11.50
N ASP A 91 7.46 1.30 11.11
CA ASP A 91 7.97 0.88 9.80
C ASP A 91 8.12 -0.64 9.71
N ALA A 92 8.56 -1.30 10.79
CA ALA A 92 8.61 -2.76 10.86
C ALA A 92 7.19 -3.37 10.77
N ASP A 93 6.23 -2.83 11.51
CA ASP A 93 4.83 -3.27 11.48
C ASP A 93 4.22 -3.08 10.08
N ARG A 94 4.50 -1.95 9.42
CA ARG A 94 4.04 -1.70 8.05
C ARG A 94 4.60 -2.72 7.06
N LYS A 95 5.90 -3.02 7.15
CA LYS A 95 6.55 -4.03 6.29
C LYS A 95 5.98 -5.43 6.53
N ALA A 96 5.85 -5.82 7.80
CA ALA A 96 5.26 -7.11 8.17
C ALA A 96 3.81 -7.24 7.65
N HIS A 97 3.01 -6.18 7.77
CA HIS A 97 1.64 -6.17 7.26
C HIS A 97 1.60 -6.28 5.72
N ALA A 98 2.50 -5.60 5.01
CA ALA A 98 2.58 -5.70 3.55
C ALA A 98 2.98 -7.11 3.08
N GLU A 99 3.99 -7.72 3.72
CA GLU A 99 4.40 -9.10 3.44
C GLU A 99 3.28 -10.11 3.73
N TRP A 100 2.56 -9.92 4.85
CA TRP A 100 1.42 -10.75 5.20
C TRP A 100 0.31 -10.65 4.16
N THR A 101 -0.03 -9.43 3.73
CA THR A 101 -1.04 -9.17 2.69
C THR A 101 -0.66 -9.84 1.35
N SER A 102 0.62 -9.77 0.98
CA SER A 102 1.15 -10.43 -0.21
C SER A 102 0.98 -11.95 -0.14
N LYS A 103 1.39 -12.56 0.97
CA LYS A 103 1.28 -14.01 1.19
C LYS A 103 -0.18 -14.47 1.26
N GLU A 104 -1.05 -13.67 1.84
CA GLU A 104 -2.48 -13.94 1.92
C GLU A 104 -3.13 -13.95 0.52
N ALA A 105 -2.78 -13.00 -0.35
CA ALA A 105 -3.25 -13.02 -1.74
C ALA A 105 -2.77 -14.27 -2.51
N GLU A 106 -1.51 -14.66 -2.32
CA GLU A 106 -0.97 -15.89 -2.92
C GLU A 106 -1.70 -17.13 -2.40
N PHE A 107 -1.98 -17.19 -1.09
CA PHE A 107 -2.74 -18.28 -0.48
C PHE A 107 -4.17 -18.36 -1.01
N GLN A 108 -4.85 -17.22 -1.16
CA GLN A 108 -6.19 -17.15 -1.75
C GLN A 108 -6.21 -17.66 -3.19
N LEU A 109 -5.19 -17.32 -3.99
CA LEU A 109 -5.04 -17.84 -5.35
C LEU A 109 -4.88 -19.37 -5.34
N GLN A 110 -4.01 -19.91 -4.49
CA GLN A 110 -3.81 -21.36 -4.36
C GLN A 110 -5.08 -22.07 -3.89
N GLN A 111 -5.79 -21.52 -2.91
CA GLN A 111 -7.09 -22.01 -2.47
C GLN A 111 -8.10 -22.01 -3.62
N ALA A 112 -8.17 -20.94 -4.42
CA ALA A 112 -9.07 -20.86 -5.57
C ALA A 112 -8.73 -21.92 -6.62
N LYS A 113 -7.43 -22.14 -6.92
CA LYS A 113 -6.96 -23.22 -7.82
C LYS A 113 -7.37 -24.61 -7.31
N VAL A 114 -7.13 -24.92 -6.04
CA VAL A 114 -7.51 -26.21 -5.43
C VAL A 114 -9.03 -26.41 -5.42
N ARG A 115 -9.79 -25.37 -5.06
CA ARG A 115 -11.27 -25.42 -5.06
C ARG A 115 -11.81 -25.65 -6.46
N SER A 116 -11.24 -25.00 -7.46
CA SER A 116 -11.57 -25.16 -8.88
C SER A 116 -11.33 -26.61 -9.32
N ARG A 117 -10.15 -27.17 -9.02
CA ARG A 117 -9.83 -28.58 -9.28
C ARG A 117 -10.86 -29.55 -8.70
N ILE A 118 -11.19 -29.41 -7.42
CA ILE A 118 -12.18 -30.27 -6.74
C ILE A 118 -13.56 -30.18 -7.39
N ARG A 119 -13.97 -28.99 -7.84
CA ARG A 119 -15.27 -28.80 -8.51
C ARG A 119 -15.34 -29.48 -9.87
N ILE A 120 -14.23 -29.45 -10.61
CA ILE A 120 -14.09 -30.15 -11.90
C ILE A 120 -14.20 -31.65 -11.69
N GLU A 121 -13.44 -32.21 -10.74
CA GLU A 121 -13.49 -33.63 -10.38
C GLU A 121 -14.90 -34.08 -9.94
N GLN A 122 -15.65 -33.20 -9.29
CA GLN A 122 -17.03 -33.46 -8.83
C GLN A 122 -18.12 -33.19 -9.89
N ASN A 123 -17.76 -32.94 -11.16
CA ASN A 123 -18.69 -32.63 -12.26
C ASN A 123 -19.64 -31.45 -11.98
N ARG A 124 -19.19 -30.49 -11.17
CA ARG A 124 -19.93 -29.27 -10.80
C ARG A 124 -19.10 -28.02 -11.03
N ALA A 125 -18.28 -28.07 -12.09
CA ALA A 125 -17.40 -26.97 -12.48
C ALA A 125 -18.23 -25.72 -12.80
N LYS A 126 -17.83 -24.59 -12.24
CA LYS A 126 -18.30 -23.29 -12.71
C LYS A 126 -17.52 -22.90 -13.97
N PRO A 127 -18.05 -21.98 -14.81
CA PRO A 127 -17.33 -21.46 -15.96
C PRO A 127 -15.94 -20.91 -15.62
N ILE A 128 -15.80 -20.23 -14.47
CA ILE A 128 -14.50 -19.75 -13.99
C ILE A 128 -13.50 -20.88 -13.71
N ASP A 129 -13.98 -22.01 -13.19
CA ASP A 129 -13.13 -23.14 -12.84
C ASP A 129 -12.51 -23.73 -14.12
N LEU A 130 -13.34 -23.90 -15.16
CA LEU A 130 -12.91 -24.38 -16.49
C LEU A 130 -11.92 -23.41 -17.15
N LEU A 131 -12.16 -22.10 -17.07
CA LEU A 131 -11.25 -21.08 -17.60
C LEU A 131 -9.91 -21.07 -16.86
N SER A 132 -9.94 -21.20 -15.52
CA SER A 132 -8.74 -21.26 -14.70
C SER A 132 -7.87 -22.49 -14.99
N ARG A 133 -8.46 -23.58 -15.51
CA ARG A 133 -7.75 -24.80 -15.87
C ARG A 133 -6.83 -24.60 -17.07
N TYR A 134 -7.18 -23.73 -18.03
CA TYR A 134 -6.31 -23.40 -19.17
C TYR A 134 -5.02 -22.74 -18.70
N ILE A 135 -5.11 -21.82 -17.74
CA ILE A 135 -3.95 -21.16 -17.15
C ILE A 135 -3.06 -22.18 -16.43
N GLN A 136 -3.67 -23.07 -15.65
CA GLN A 136 -2.92 -24.14 -14.96
C GLN A 136 -2.21 -25.07 -15.95
N PHE A 137 -2.86 -25.39 -17.07
CA PHE A 137 -2.26 -26.20 -18.12
C PHE A 137 -1.08 -25.50 -18.79
N GLU A 138 -1.18 -24.20 -19.08
CA GLU A 138 -0.07 -23.40 -19.61
C GLU A 138 1.11 -23.32 -18.63
N GLU A 139 0.84 -23.15 -17.33
CA GLU A 139 1.85 -23.19 -16.26
C GLU A 139 2.53 -24.57 -16.18
N GLU A 140 1.74 -25.67 -16.16
CA GLU A 140 2.24 -27.05 -16.08
C GLU A 140 3.11 -27.43 -17.29
N THR A 141 2.72 -27.01 -18.49
CA THR A 141 3.46 -27.25 -19.73
C THR A 141 4.72 -26.41 -19.85
N SER A 142 4.73 -25.17 -19.33
CA SER A 142 5.91 -24.29 -19.34
C SER A 142 6.99 -24.72 -18.34
N ASP A 143 6.61 -25.26 -17.18
CA ASP A 143 7.55 -25.64 -16.11
C ASP A 143 8.20 -27.02 -16.31
N GLY A 144 7.93 -27.70 -17.44
CA GLY A 144 8.51 -29.02 -17.77
C GLY A 144 8.10 -30.14 -16.80
N ASN A 145 7.10 -29.89 -15.94
CA ASN A 145 6.48 -30.90 -15.09
C ASN A 145 5.46 -31.64 -15.94
N GLU A 146 5.90 -32.65 -16.68
CA GLU A 146 5.03 -33.69 -17.26
C GLU A 146 4.45 -34.56 -16.13
N LYS A 147 3.71 -33.96 -15.20
CA LYS A 147 2.80 -34.75 -14.38
C LYS A 147 1.64 -35.11 -15.29
N GLU A 148 1.28 -36.40 -15.32
CA GLU A 148 0.06 -36.90 -15.93
C GLU A 148 -1.10 -35.99 -15.52
N SER A 149 -1.42 -35.04 -16.37
CA SER A 149 -2.61 -34.22 -16.18
C SER A 149 -3.76 -35.19 -16.39
N ASP A 150 -4.55 -35.41 -15.34
CA ASP A 150 -5.82 -36.14 -15.43
C ASP A 150 -6.48 -35.77 -16.76
N GLU A 151 -6.84 -36.80 -17.53
CA GLU A 151 -7.35 -36.81 -18.91
C GLU A 151 -8.53 -35.84 -19.10
N PHE A 152 -8.23 -34.54 -19.05
CA PHE A 152 -9.18 -33.47 -19.19
C PHE A 152 -9.07 -33.00 -20.62
N GLU A 153 -10.03 -33.42 -21.45
CA GLU A 153 -10.17 -32.90 -22.79
C GLU A 153 -10.50 -31.41 -22.71
N LEU A 154 -9.46 -30.57 -22.80
CA LEU A 154 -9.59 -29.13 -22.93
C LEU A 154 -10.39 -28.84 -24.20
N GLU A 155 -11.63 -28.42 -24.04
CA GLU A 155 -12.48 -28.09 -25.17
C GLU A 155 -12.20 -26.65 -25.68
N ASP A 156 -13.07 -26.07 -26.50
CA ASP A 156 -12.92 -24.66 -26.88
C ASP A 156 -13.43 -23.78 -25.72
N PRO A 157 -12.63 -22.84 -25.16
CA PRO A 157 -13.07 -21.95 -24.08
C PRO A 157 -14.38 -21.22 -24.38
N LEU A 158 -14.64 -20.92 -25.65
CA LEU A 158 -15.86 -20.24 -26.10
C LEU A 158 -17.09 -21.14 -26.06
N LYS A 159 -16.95 -22.47 -25.96
CA LYS A 159 -18.07 -23.38 -25.75
C LYS A 159 -18.59 -23.30 -24.32
N TYR A 160 -17.70 -23.20 -23.34
CA TYR A 160 -18.09 -23.08 -21.92
C TYR A 160 -18.79 -21.77 -21.60
N LEU A 161 -18.53 -20.73 -22.40
CA LEU A 161 -19.20 -19.45 -22.27
C LEU A 161 -20.60 -19.44 -22.92
N LYS A 162 -20.93 -20.35 -23.84
CA LYS A 162 -22.22 -20.31 -24.55
C LYS A 162 -23.35 -20.90 -23.72
N GLY A 163 -24.48 -20.20 -23.70
CA GLY A 163 -25.72 -20.70 -23.10
C GLY A 163 -25.80 -20.56 -21.57
N LEU A 164 -24.88 -19.80 -20.96
CA LEU A 164 -24.95 -19.43 -19.55
C LEU A 164 -26.14 -18.50 -19.27
N SER A 165 -26.65 -18.54 -18.04
CA SER A 165 -27.70 -17.61 -17.61
C SER A 165 -27.12 -16.21 -17.40
N GLN A 166 -27.98 -15.18 -17.33
CA GLN A 166 -27.54 -13.82 -17.05
C GLN A 166 -26.81 -13.74 -15.71
N ASP A 167 -27.33 -14.41 -14.68
CA ASP A 167 -26.76 -14.41 -13.34
C ASP A 167 -25.37 -15.08 -13.33
N ASP A 168 -25.20 -16.18 -14.08
CA ASP A 168 -23.89 -16.84 -14.22
C ASP A 168 -22.85 -15.96 -14.91
N TYR A 169 -23.25 -15.15 -15.90
CA TYR A 169 -22.35 -14.19 -16.53
C TYR A 169 -21.98 -13.04 -15.59
N GLU A 170 -22.94 -12.53 -14.80
CA GLU A 170 -22.68 -11.48 -13.81
C GLU A 170 -21.74 -11.99 -12.70
N ASP A 171 -21.95 -13.21 -12.21
CA ASP A 171 -21.04 -13.91 -11.30
C ASP A 171 -19.64 -14.08 -11.92
N LEU A 172 -19.57 -14.52 -13.18
CA LEU A 172 -18.31 -14.72 -13.88
C LEU A 172 -17.52 -13.41 -14.04
N VAL A 173 -18.19 -12.28 -14.25
CA VAL A 173 -17.53 -10.96 -14.31
C VAL A 173 -16.86 -10.62 -12.97
N GLU A 174 -17.53 -10.86 -11.84
CA GLU A 174 -16.95 -10.62 -10.52
C GLU A 174 -15.81 -11.60 -10.22
N ASP A 175 -15.99 -12.88 -10.54
CA ASP A 175 -14.95 -13.90 -10.37
C ASP A 175 -13.69 -13.54 -11.18
N ILE A 176 -13.81 -13.11 -12.44
CA ILE A 176 -12.68 -12.66 -13.27
C ILE A 176 -11.95 -11.46 -12.64
N LYS A 177 -12.67 -10.53 -11.99
CA LYS A 177 -12.02 -9.40 -11.30
C LYS A 177 -11.18 -9.88 -10.12
N VAL A 178 -11.69 -10.84 -9.35
CA VAL A 178 -10.96 -11.43 -8.23
C VAL A 178 -9.69 -12.12 -8.73
N TYR A 179 -9.79 -12.99 -9.73
CA TYR A 179 -8.63 -13.67 -10.31
C TYR A 179 -7.59 -12.67 -10.85
N ARG A 180 -8.01 -11.64 -11.57
CA ARG A 180 -7.11 -10.60 -12.06
C ARG A 180 -6.40 -9.83 -10.93
N SER A 181 -7.06 -9.63 -9.79
CA SER A 181 -6.44 -8.99 -8.63
C SER A 181 -5.39 -9.87 -7.94
N LEU A 182 -5.57 -11.19 -8.00
CA LEU A 182 -4.70 -12.17 -7.34
C LEU A 182 -3.51 -12.61 -8.22
N ASP A 183 -3.66 -12.65 -9.55
CA ASP A 183 -2.73 -13.28 -10.49
C ASP A 183 -1.59 -12.37 -11.01
N ARG A 184 -1.39 -11.20 -10.39
CA ARG A 184 -0.25 -10.27 -10.64
C ARG A 184 0.19 -10.16 -12.10
N ASP A 185 -0.69 -9.62 -12.94
CA ASP A 185 -0.50 -9.27 -14.36
C ASP A 185 -0.04 -10.38 -15.33
N ARG A 186 0.35 -11.58 -14.88
CA ARG A 186 0.88 -12.67 -15.72
C ARG A 186 -0.09 -13.08 -16.82
N HIS A 187 -1.35 -13.32 -16.45
CA HIS A 187 -2.41 -13.73 -17.38
C HIS A 187 -3.45 -12.61 -17.61
N SER A 188 -3.02 -11.35 -17.47
CA SER A 188 -3.92 -10.19 -17.54
C SER A 188 -4.63 -10.06 -18.89
N GLU A 189 -3.95 -10.31 -20.01
CA GLU A 189 -4.54 -10.25 -21.34
C GLU A 189 -5.56 -11.39 -21.55
N PHE A 190 -5.28 -12.61 -21.08
CA PHE A 190 -6.25 -13.71 -21.13
C PHE A 190 -7.55 -13.35 -20.40
N TRP A 191 -7.46 -12.87 -19.16
CA TRP A 191 -8.63 -12.48 -18.39
C TRP A 191 -9.40 -11.30 -18.99
N LYS A 192 -8.69 -10.39 -19.67
CA LYS A 192 -9.27 -9.25 -20.38
C LYS A 192 -10.00 -9.69 -21.65
N ASP A 193 -9.45 -10.62 -22.41
CA ASP A 193 -10.08 -11.18 -23.60
C ASP A 193 -11.34 -11.98 -23.23
N VAL A 194 -11.24 -12.84 -22.21
CA VAL A 194 -12.40 -13.56 -21.66
C VAL A 194 -13.47 -12.58 -21.19
N ARG A 195 -13.09 -11.53 -20.46
CA ARG A 195 -14.03 -10.50 -20.02
C ARG A 195 -14.71 -9.79 -21.19
N CYS A 196 -13.99 -9.50 -22.27
CA CYS A 196 -14.56 -8.89 -23.46
C CYS A 196 -15.66 -9.76 -24.09
N VAL A 197 -15.42 -11.08 -24.18
CA VAL A 197 -16.40 -12.04 -24.69
C VAL A 197 -17.61 -12.13 -23.75
N VAL A 198 -17.38 -12.23 -22.44
CA VAL A 198 -18.46 -12.28 -21.44
C VAL A 198 -19.32 -11.01 -21.47
N ASP A 199 -18.69 -9.84 -21.56
CA ASP A 199 -19.39 -8.55 -21.66
C ASP A 199 -20.22 -8.45 -22.94
N ASP A 200 -19.73 -8.98 -24.07
CA ASP A 200 -20.47 -9.01 -25.34
C ASP A 200 -21.68 -9.96 -25.28
N GLU A 201 -21.52 -11.16 -24.71
CA GLU A 201 -22.63 -12.10 -24.53
C GLU A 201 -23.68 -11.59 -23.54
N LEU A 202 -23.26 -10.93 -22.45
CA LEU A 202 -24.17 -10.28 -21.51
C LEU A 202 -24.96 -9.14 -22.16
N ARG A 203 -24.32 -8.35 -23.03
CA ARG A 203 -24.99 -7.31 -23.83
C ARG A 203 -26.01 -7.91 -24.78
N LYS A 204 -25.67 -8.98 -25.50
CA LYS A 204 -26.61 -9.68 -26.39
C LYS A 204 -27.84 -10.18 -25.63
N LEU A 205 -27.66 -10.79 -24.46
CA LEU A 205 -28.78 -11.25 -23.63
C LEU A 205 -29.67 -10.10 -23.13
N ARG A 206 -29.08 -8.96 -22.75
CA ARG A 206 -29.83 -7.77 -22.35
C ARG A 206 -30.59 -7.15 -23.52
N ASP A 207 -29.96 -7.06 -24.68
CA ASP A 207 -30.56 -6.56 -25.91
C ASP A 207 -31.67 -7.49 -26.43
N ASP A 208 -31.50 -8.81 -26.34
CA ASP A 208 -32.52 -9.78 -26.75
C ASP A 208 -33.76 -9.75 -25.83
N ARG A 209 -33.59 -9.45 -24.52
CA ARG A 209 -34.73 -9.14 -23.63
C ARG A 209 -35.35 -7.76 -23.92
N GLY A 210 -34.58 -6.80 -24.43
CA GLY A 210 -35.05 -5.48 -24.88
C GLY A 210 -35.69 -5.47 -26.28
N ARG A 211 -35.52 -6.54 -27.07
CA ARG A 211 -36.00 -6.68 -28.46
C ARG A 211 -37.49 -6.98 -28.63
N LEU A 212 -38.30 -6.82 -27.58
CA LEU A 212 -39.74 -6.58 -27.77
C LEU A 212 -40.02 -5.19 -28.40
N GLY A 213 -39.00 -4.31 -28.57
CA GLY A 213 -39.18 -2.93 -29.05
C GLY A 213 -38.54 -2.49 -30.38
N THR A 214 -37.38 -3.01 -30.83
CA THR A 214 -36.68 -2.44 -32.01
C THR A 214 -35.86 -3.45 -32.82
N SER A 215 -36.39 -3.82 -33.99
CA SER A 215 -36.03 -4.98 -34.83
C SER A 215 -34.98 -4.68 -35.93
N ILE A 216 -33.84 -4.03 -35.62
CA ILE A 216 -32.87 -3.65 -36.69
C ILE A 216 -31.45 -4.23 -36.52
N HIS A 217 -31.06 -4.74 -35.35
CA HIS A 217 -29.66 -5.18 -35.15
C HIS A 217 -29.39 -6.67 -35.45
N GLY A 218 -30.37 -7.56 -35.33
CA GLY A 218 -30.15 -9.01 -35.43
C GLY A 218 -29.76 -9.51 -36.83
N SER A 219 -30.32 -8.92 -37.89
CA SER A 219 -30.06 -9.33 -39.28
C SER A 219 -28.65 -8.95 -39.73
N VAL A 220 -28.19 -7.74 -39.40
CA VAL A 220 -26.86 -7.25 -39.75
C VAL A 220 -25.79 -8.11 -39.07
N GLN A 221 -25.99 -8.48 -37.81
CA GLN A 221 -25.04 -9.32 -37.07
C GLN A 221 -24.97 -10.75 -37.62
N GLN A 222 -26.11 -11.33 -38.01
CA GLN A 222 -26.15 -12.63 -38.68
C GLN A 222 -25.43 -12.61 -40.04
N ASP A 223 -25.56 -11.52 -40.80
CA ASP A 223 -24.89 -11.40 -42.10
C ASP A 223 -23.38 -11.17 -41.95
N VAL A 224 -22.96 -10.40 -40.95
CA VAL A 224 -21.55 -10.24 -40.57
C VAL A 224 -20.95 -11.59 -40.16
N ASP A 225 -21.62 -12.36 -39.31
CA ASP A 225 -21.19 -13.70 -38.91
C ASP A 225 -21.07 -14.67 -40.10
N LYS A 226 -22.02 -14.61 -41.04
CA LYS A 226 -21.96 -15.40 -42.29
C LYS A 226 -20.76 -15.00 -43.14
N ILE A 227 -20.48 -13.70 -43.28
CA ILE A 227 -19.33 -13.19 -44.05
C ILE A 227 -18.01 -13.66 -43.42
N PHE A 228 -17.87 -13.56 -42.10
CA PHE A 228 -16.65 -14.00 -41.41
C PHE A 228 -16.48 -15.52 -41.41
N LYS A 229 -17.56 -16.32 -41.29
CA LYS A 229 -17.51 -17.79 -41.43
C LYS A 229 -17.16 -18.25 -42.84
N LYS A 230 -17.58 -17.50 -43.87
CA LYS A 230 -17.29 -17.81 -45.29
C LYS A 230 -15.85 -17.42 -45.65
N THR A 231 -15.36 -16.33 -45.09
CA THR A 231 -13.99 -15.84 -45.33
C THR A 231 -12.95 -16.76 -44.67
N ARG A 232 -13.16 -17.17 -43.41
CA ARG A 232 -12.30 -18.16 -42.71
C ARG A 232 -12.17 -19.48 -43.47
N ARG A 233 -13.29 -20.03 -43.97
CA ARG A 233 -13.28 -21.27 -44.77
C ARG A 233 -12.47 -21.13 -46.06
N LYS A 234 -12.61 -20.01 -46.77
CA LYS A 234 -11.88 -19.76 -48.03
C LYS A 234 -10.37 -19.66 -47.83
N THR A 235 -9.92 -19.08 -46.72
CA THR A 235 -8.49 -18.94 -46.40
C THR A 235 -7.87 -20.29 -46.05
N LEU A 236 -8.55 -21.10 -45.22
CA LEU A 236 -8.12 -22.46 -44.86
C LEU A 236 -8.04 -23.40 -46.07
N THR A 237 -9.02 -23.35 -46.98
CA THR A 237 -8.97 -24.16 -48.22
C THR A 237 -7.86 -23.72 -49.16
N LYS A 238 -7.54 -22.41 -49.20
CA LYS A 238 -6.44 -21.89 -50.03
C LYS A 238 -5.09 -22.30 -49.46
N THR A 239 -4.89 -22.26 -48.15
CA THR A 239 -3.65 -22.72 -47.53
C THR A 239 -3.47 -24.22 -47.68
N ILE A 240 -4.51 -25.03 -47.45
CA ILE A 240 -4.44 -26.49 -47.65
C ILE A 240 -4.13 -26.83 -49.11
N ALA A 241 -4.79 -26.18 -50.07
CA ALA A 241 -4.51 -26.39 -51.49
C ALA A 241 -3.08 -26.00 -51.87
N LEU A 242 -2.52 -24.92 -51.31
CA LEU A 242 -1.14 -24.54 -51.54
C LEU A 242 -0.15 -25.58 -50.99
N TYR A 243 -0.42 -26.12 -49.79
CA TYR A 243 0.40 -27.19 -49.22
C TYR A 243 0.30 -28.50 -50.02
N GLU A 244 -0.88 -28.90 -50.49
CA GLU A 244 -1.04 -30.07 -51.36
C GLU A 244 -0.33 -29.89 -52.71
N THR A 245 -0.39 -28.70 -53.32
CA THR A 245 0.32 -28.44 -54.59
C THR A 245 1.84 -28.39 -54.45
N LEU A 246 2.35 -27.95 -53.29
CA LEU A 246 3.80 -27.96 -53.00
C LEU A 246 4.31 -29.36 -52.69
N TRP A 247 3.49 -30.24 -52.11
CA TRP A 247 3.86 -31.62 -51.81
C TRP A 247 3.81 -32.55 -53.03
N VAL A 248 3.02 -32.21 -54.06
CA VAL A 248 2.95 -32.96 -55.33
C VAL A 248 4.10 -32.59 -56.30
N TYR A 249 4.80 -31.48 -56.05
CA TYR A 249 5.91 -30.98 -56.89
C TYR A 249 7.31 -31.09 -56.25
N ALA A 250 7.42 -31.72 -55.07
CA ALA A 250 8.68 -32.08 -54.41
C ALA A 250 8.93 -33.59 -54.52
#